data_AF-A0AAU1WU13-F1
#
_entry.id   AF-A0AAU1WU13-F1
#
_cell.length_a   1.000
_cell.length_b   1.000
_cell.length_c   1.000
_cell.angle_alpha   90.00
_cell.angle_beta   90.00
_cell.angle_gamma   90.00
#
_symmetry.space_group_name_H-M   'P 1'
#
loop_
_entity.id
_entity.type
_entity.pdbx_description
1 polymer ?
#
loop_
_entity_poly.entity_id
_entity_poly.type
_entity_poly.pdbx_seq_one_letter_code
_entity_poly.pdbx_strand_id
1 'polypeptide(L)'
;MGRTRWLGRLRRSRTDAAALLGIDADITAFGEELGRHVLAVAGLEPEVAALTLQDYERALEAYERAKREFTGDRDLEDAADVIRTLAEGRHALACASARAAALPLPVGRPPCFFDPRHGPSTTDVSWAPPGGAPRRVAVCAADAVRIGEGEAPIATGRTRDPVPAVRPAAGGARGVRAAVPRDVRAVDRVDPRPVPGPPPASGRGANWRPYRNWPPGNLPGQRAEGARDRIVDLIRPDASRPVILVVRLSASGAVHLPSRGGRSGGRPLLKQGGSLRRTVVPLPPDGAGSVRVAVETHGTWRMWLAPFDEHVAPLADGLHNRGSYVFRHDGGPATVRVDQHDGGAFWLDELSEAGIPGRRLVTGKGSFTEECRLHGPGLLHVHSASEWRVRLVRSD
;
A
#
# COMPACT_ATOMS: atom_id res chain seq x y z
N MET A 1 29.12 -21.66 -11.59
CA MET A 1 28.95 -20.25 -11.16
C MET A 1 27.46 -19.91 -11.06
N GLY A 2 26.90 -19.62 -9.87
CA GLY A 2 25.44 -19.40 -9.77
C GLY A 2 24.89 -18.81 -8.47
N ARG A 3 25.73 -18.22 -7.61
CA ARG A 3 25.34 -17.84 -6.23
C ARG A 3 25.02 -16.35 -6.02
N THR A 4 25.40 -15.45 -6.94
CA THR A 4 25.28 -13.99 -6.75
C THR A 4 23.93 -13.39 -7.19
N ARG A 5 23.16 -14.05 -8.08
CA ARG A 5 21.87 -13.54 -8.58
C ARG A 5 20.67 -13.84 -7.64
N TRP A 6 20.85 -14.71 -6.65
CA TRP A 6 19.83 -15.10 -5.67
C TRP A 6 19.67 -14.05 -4.56
N LEU A 7 20.79 -13.42 -4.14
CA LEU A 7 20.84 -12.41 -3.07
C LEU A 7 20.16 -11.08 -3.44
N GLY A 8 20.27 -10.64 -4.70
CA GLY A 8 19.61 -9.40 -5.16
C GLY A 8 18.08 -9.48 -5.20
N ARG A 9 17.53 -10.68 -5.38
CA ARG A 9 16.07 -10.93 -5.48
C ARG A 9 15.38 -11.02 -4.12
N LEU A 10 16.01 -11.66 -3.15
CA LEU A 10 15.61 -11.56 -1.74
C LEU A 10 15.66 -10.11 -1.24
N ARG A 11 16.60 -9.31 -1.73
CA ARG A 11 16.73 -7.90 -1.33
C ARG A 11 15.55 -7.06 -1.79
N ARG A 12 15.03 -7.26 -3.02
CA ARG A 12 13.95 -6.41 -3.58
C ARG A 12 12.53 -6.74 -3.07
N SER A 13 12.20 -8.02 -2.94
CA SER A 13 10.95 -8.44 -2.29
C SER A 13 10.95 -8.10 -0.79
N ARG A 14 12.13 -8.19 -0.13
CA ARG A 14 12.31 -7.62 1.20
C ARG A 14 12.23 -6.11 1.21
N THR A 15 12.67 -5.37 0.19
CA THR A 15 12.56 -3.89 0.21
C THR A 15 11.14 -3.41 0.04
N ASP A 16 10.28 -4.05 -0.74
CA ASP A 16 8.87 -3.60 -0.88
C ASP A 16 8.06 -3.98 0.38
N ALA A 17 8.27 -5.17 0.93
CA ALA A 17 7.72 -5.55 2.23
C ALA A 17 8.28 -4.70 3.39
N ALA A 18 9.58 -4.38 3.36
CA ALA A 18 10.21 -3.48 4.33
C ALA A 18 9.81 -2.02 4.12
N ALA A 19 9.49 -1.59 2.91
CA ALA A 19 8.97 -0.25 2.64
C ALA A 19 7.53 -0.11 3.15
N LEU A 20 6.71 -1.15 3.05
CA LEU A 20 5.37 -1.18 3.64
C LEU A 20 5.37 -1.30 5.16
N LEU A 21 6.25 -2.15 5.72
CA LEU A 21 6.55 -2.11 7.15
C LEU A 21 7.14 -0.75 7.55
N GLY A 22 7.86 -0.11 6.63
CA GLY A 22 8.39 1.24 6.75
C GLY A 22 7.28 2.28 6.87
N ILE A 23 6.21 2.20 6.08
CA ILE A 23 5.06 3.11 6.23
C ILE A 23 4.38 2.92 7.59
N ASP A 24 4.10 1.68 8.01
CA ASP A 24 3.46 1.40 9.31
C ASP A 24 4.35 1.88 10.48
N ALA A 25 5.67 1.66 10.35
CA ALA A 25 6.68 2.17 11.27
C ALA A 25 6.80 3.70 11.21
N ASP A 26 6.66 4.33 10.04
CA ASP A 26 6.72 5.77 9.86
C ASP A 26 5.49 6.47 10.45
N ILE A 27 4.30 5.87 10.30
CA ILE A 27 3.07 6.32 10.98
C ILE A 27 3.28 6.23 12.49
N THR A 28 3.80 5.10 12.98
CA THR A 28 4.08 4.90 14.41
C THR A 28 5.11 5.90 14.93
N ALA A 29 6.24 6.07 14.23
CA ALA A 29 7.31 6.99 14.59
C ALA A 29 6.84 8.44 14.59
N PHE A 30 5.99 8.84 13.63
CA PHE A 30 5.42 10.18 13.60
C PHE A 30 4.42 10.39 14.76
N GLY A 31 3.60 9.40 15.09
CA GLY A 31 2.74 9.43 16.28
C GLY A 31 3.53 9.58 17.58
N GLU A 32 4.65 8.86 17.72
CA GLU A 32 5.57 8.99 18.86
C GLU A 32 6.28 10.35 18.87
N GLU A 33 6.64 10.90 17.71
CA GLU A 33 7.21 12.23 17.57
C GLU A 33 6.23 13.30 18.08
N LEU A 34 4.96 13.25 17.63
CA LEU A 34 3.88 14.12 18.11
C LEU A 34 3.66 13.95 19.62
N GLY A 35 3.59 12.71 20.12
CA GLY A 35 3.36 12.45 21.54
C GLY A 35 4.49 12.93 22.47
N ARG A 36 5.73 13.00 21.97
CA ARG A 36 6.88 13.56 22.70
C ARG A 36 7.03 15.07 22.52
N HIS A 37 6.30 15.68 21.59
CA HIS A 37 6.49 17.07 21.23
C HIS A 37 5.91 18.00 22.30
N VAL A 38 6.77 18.77 22.96
CA VAL A 38 6.35 19.80 23.92
C VAL A 38 6.21 21.12 23.19
N LEU A 39 4.97 21.52 22.93
CA LEU A 39 4.66 22.78 22.25
C LEU A 39 4.73 23.95 23.23
N ALA A 40 5.83 24.71 23.19
CA ALA A 40 6.04 25.88 24.04
C ALA A 40 5.36 27.12 23.45
N VAL A 41 4.10 27.35 23.82
CA VAL A 41 3.33 28.55 23.39
C VAL A 41 3.28 29.67 24.44
N ALA A 42 3.71 29.36 25.68
CA ALA A 42 3.71 30.33 26.77
C ALA A 42 4.77 31.42 26.52
N GLY A 43 4.34 32.69 26.61
CA GLY A 43 5.22 33.84 26.40
C GLY A 43 5.36 34.27 24.93
N LEU A 44 4.67 33.61 24.00
CA LEU A 44 4.54 34.08 22.62
C LEU A 44 3.48 35.18 22.53
N GLU A 45 3.65 36.09 21.57
CA GLU A 45 2.58 37.01 21.16
C GLU A 45 1.32 36.24 20.74
N PRO A 46 0.11 36.73 21.05
CA PRO A 46 -1.13 35.99 20.84
C PRO A 46 -1.32 35.47 19.41
N GLU A 47 -0.98 36.28 18.40
CA GLU A 47 -1.09 35.89 16.99
C GLU A 47 -0.11 34.76 16.63
N VAL A 48 1.12 34.81 17.16
CA VAL A 48 2.15 33.79 16.94
C VAL A 48 1.76 32.49 17.65
N ALA A 49 1.20 32.58 18.86
CA ALA A 49 0.68 31.44 19.59
C ALA A 49 -0.46 30.75 18.81
N ALA A 50 -1.40 31.52 18.26
CA ALA A 50 -2.50 30.98 17.46
C ALA A 50 -2.01 30.26 16.19
N LEU A 51 -1.08 30.86 15.44
CA LEU A 51 -0.49 30.23 14.26
C LEU A 51 0.31 28.97 14.59
N THR A 52 1.01 28.97 15.73
CA THR A 52 1.75 27.80 16.22
C THR A 52 0.81 26.64 16.54
N LEU A 53 -0.30 26.91 17.22
CA LEU A 53 -1.34 25.92 17.50
C LEU A 53 -1.98 25.39 16.21
N GLN A 54 -2.26 26.26 15.24
CA GLN A 54 -2.81 25.84 13.95
C GLN A 54 -1.88 24.91 13.17
N ASP A 55 -0.58 25.21 13.13
CA ASP A 55 0.40 24.33 12.48
C ASP A 55 0.53 22.98 13.21
N TYR A 56 0.44 22.97 14.54
CA TYR A 56 0.42 21.73 15.32
C TYR A 56 -0.85 20.90 15.10
N GLU A 57 -2.01 21.54 15.02
CA GLU A 57 -3.29 20.90 14.69
C GLU A 57 -3.25 20.23 13.31
N ARG A 58 -2.72 20.93 12.29
CA ARG A 58 -2.51 20.34 10.96
C ARG A 58 -1.61 19.10 11.00
N ALA A 59 -0.59 19.09 11.87
CA ALA A 59 0.27 17.92 12.04
C ALA A 59 -0.49 16.72 12.62
N LEU A 60 -1.34 16.95 13.63
CA LEU A 60 -2.22 15.93 14.22
C LEU A 60 -3.24 15.41 13.20
N GLU A 61 -3.90 16.30 12.46
CA GLU A 61 -4.86 15.93 11.42
C GLU A 61 -4.22 15.07 10.33
N ALA A 62 -2.99 15.41 9.91
CA ALA A 62 -2.24 14.62 8.93
C ALA A 62 -1.90 13.22 9.46
N TYR A 63 -1.45 13.10 10.72
CA TYR A 63 -1.22 11.79 11.35
C TYR A 63 -2.50 10.95 11.39
N GLU A 64 -3.61 11.52 11.86
CA GLU A 64 -4.89 10.83 11.92
C GLU A 64 -5.43 10.46 10.53
N ARG A 65 -5.23 11.31 9.53
CA ARG A 65 -5.55 11.01 8.13
C ARG A 65 -4.70 9.86 7.60
N ALA A 66 -3.39 9.88 7.82
CA ALA A 66 -2.48 8.81 7.39
C ALA A 66 -2.88 7.45 7.99
N LYS A 67 -3.22 7.43 9.28
CA LYS A 67 -3.69 6.22 9.98
C LYS A 67 -5.02 5.70 9.41
N ARG A 68 -5.97 6.60 9.13
CA ARG A 68 -7.26 6.23 8.52
C ARG A 68 -7.14 5.77 7.07
N GLU A 69 -6.25 6.37 6.29
CA GLU A 69 -6.09 6.05 4.86
C GLU A 69 -5.22 4.80 4.63
N PHE A 70 -4.33 4.45 5.57
CA PHE A 70 -3.51 3.24 5.49
C PHE A 70 -4.21 2.02 6.11
N THR A 71 -5.35 1.63 5.54
CA THR A 71 -6.13 0.46 5.97
C THR A 71 -5.82 -0.80 5.17
N GLY A 72 -6.00 -1.97 5.81
CA GLY A 72 -6.13 -3.26 5.11
C GLY A 72 -4.88 -3.74 4.36
N ASP A 73 -4.97 -3.83 3.03
CA ASP A 73 -4.09 -4.64 2.17
C ASP A 73 -3.29 -3.84 1.13
N ARG A 74 -3.18 -2.54 1.34
CA ARG A 74 -2.50 -1.60 0.44
C ARG A 74 -1.02 -1.95 0.28
N ASP A 75 -0.54 -1.85 -0.97
CA ASP A 75 0.90 -1.91 -1.29
C ASP A 75 1.52 -0.50 -1.31
N LEU A 76 2.86 -0.40 -1.44
CA LEU A 76 3.57 0.89 -1.42
C LEU A 76 3.06 1.85 -2.51
N GLU A 77 2.78 1.31 -3.69
CA GLU A 77 2.19 2.07 -4.80
C GLU A 77 0.75 2.52 -4.48
N ASP A 78 0.00 1.74 -3.71
CA ASP A 78 -1.31 2.17 -3.26
C ASP A 78 -1.16 3.28 -2.21
N ALA A 79 -0.20 3.20 -1.29
CA ALA A 79 -0.07 4.11 -0.13
C ALA A 79 0.79 5.37 -0.37
N ALA A 80 1.03 5.78 -1.62
CA ALA A 80 1.81 6.99 -1.91
C ALA A 80 1.15 8.27 -1.37
N ASP A 81 -0.19 8.31 -1.34
CA ASP A 81 -1.00 9.35 -0.69
C ASP A 81 -0.72 9.47 0.81
N VAL A 82 -0.56 8.33 1.48
CA VAL A 82 -0.23 8.25 2.91
C VAL A 82 1.17 8.81 3.17
N ILE A 83 2.16 8.44 2.36
CA ILE A 83 3.54 8.95 2.48
C ILE A 83 3.55 10.48 2.36
N ARG A 84 2.82 11.02 1.37
CA ARG A 84 2.71 12.47 1.18
C ARG A 84 2.03 13.14 2.37
N THR A 85 0.94 12.56 2.88
CA THR A 85 0.25 13.06 4.08
C THR A 85 1.19 13.09 5.30
N LEU A 86 2.00 12.05 5.51
CA LEU A 86 3.00 12.06 6.60
C LEU A 86 4.07 13.14 6.40
N ALA A 87 4.50 13.39 5.16
CA ALA A 87 5.44 14.47 4.86
C ALA A 87 4.84 15.85 5.15
N GLU A 88 3.57 16.07 4.78
CA GLU A 88 2.81 17.28 5.11
C GLU A 88 2.71 17.49 6.63
N GLY A 89 2.37 16.43 7.38
CA GLY A 89 2.29 16.48 8.84
C GLY A 89 3.60 16.85 9.53
N ARG A 90 4.71 16.21 9.10
CA ARG A 90 6.05 16.54 9.63
C ARG A 90 6.48 17.97 9.29
N HIS A 91 6.13 18.46 8.10
CA HIS A 91 6.40 19.84 7.73
C HIS A 91 5.61 20.82 8.62
N ALA A 92 4.33 20.55 8.87
CA ALA A 92 3.49 21.35 9.77
C ALA A 92 4.05 21.37 11.20
N LEU A 93 4.50 20.22 11.73
CA LEU A 93 5.16 20.14 13.03
C LEU A 93 6.46 20.96 13.08
N ALA A 94 7.25 20.94 12.01
CA ALA A 94 8.46 21.75 11.90
C ALA A 94 8.15 23.26 11.84
N CYS A 95 7.08 23.67 11.17
CA CYS A 95 6.59 25.05 11.19
C CYS A 95 6.17 25.48 12.61
N ALA A 96 5.40 24.65 13.31
CA ALA A 96 5.00 24.91 14.69
C ALA A 96 6.23 25.10 15.60
N SER A 97 7.22 24.20 15.48
CA SER A 97 8.48 24.28 16.22
C SER A 97 9.26 25.56 15.91
N ALA A 98 9.37 25.92 14.63
CA ALA A 98 10.09 27.12 14.20
C ALA A 98 9.43 28.39 14.73
N ARG A 99 8.09 28.49 14.70
CA ARG A 99 7.36 29.62 15.26
C ARG A 99 7.57 29.76 16.77
N ALA A 100 7.42 28.66 17.50
CA ALA A 100 7.62 28.63 18.95
C ALA A 100 9.04 29.08 19.35
N ALA A 101 10.04 28.76 18.51
CA ALA A 101 11.43 29.14 18.73
C ALA A 101 11.84 30.47 18.08
N ALA A 102 10.91 31.23 17.47
CA ALA A 102 11.22 32.43 16.68
C ALA A 102 12.29 32.21 15.59
N LEU A 103 12.33 31.01 15.02
CA LEU A 103 13.21 30.64 13.92
C LEU A 103 12.53 30.86 12.56
N PRO A 104 13.31 31.03 11.48
CA PRO A 104 12.75 31.07 10.12
C PRO A 104 11.93 29.82 9.82
N LEU A 105 10.75 30.01 9.22
CA LEU A 105 9.91 28.90 8.82
C LEU A 105 10.62 28.00 7.81
N PRO A 106 10.50 26.67 7.94
CA PRO A 106 11.03 25.77 6.93
C PRO A 106 10.35 26.04 5.59
N VAL A 107 11.14 26.13 4.52
CA VAL A 107 10.60 26.27 3.16
C VAL A 107 9.96 24.94 2.76
N GLY A 108 8.71 24.96 2.30
CA GLY A 108 8.04 23.79 1.73
C GLY A 108 8.78 23.32 0.48
N ARG A 109 9.69 22.36 0.65
CA ARG A 109 10.53 21.84 -0.44
C ARG A 109 9.86 20.63 -1.09
N PRO A 110 9.87 20.52 -2.43
CA PRO A 110 9.29 19.36 -3.12
C PRO A 110 10.02 18.07 -2.69
N PRO A 111 9.39 16.89 -2.86
CA PRO A 111 10.07 15.62 -2.66
C PRO A 111 11.31 15.52 -3.58
N CYS A 112 12.25 14.66 -3.22
CA CYS A 112 13.46 14.48 -4.01
C CYS A 112 13.16 14.20 -5.49
N PHE A 113 13.83 14.94 -6.37
CA PHE A 113 13.65 14.89 -7.82
C PHE A 113 13.89 13.49 -8.41
N PHE A 114 14.84 12.72 -7.88
CA PHE A 114 15.18 11.40 -8.40
C PHE A 114 14.21 10.31 -7.93
N ASP A 115 13.78 10.40 -6.68
CA ASP A 115 12.79 9.51 -6.12
C ASP A 115 12.07 10.16 -4.95
N PRO A 116 10.74 10.35 -5.03
CA PRO A 116 9.97 10.84 -3.89
C PRO A 116 10.12 10.02 -2.61
N ARG A 117 10.55 8.75 -2.70
CA ARG A 117 10.84 7.88 -1.55
C ARG A 117 12.08 8.29 -0.76
N HIS A 118 12.95 9.16 -1.28
CA HIS A 118 14.09 9.67 -0.53
C HIS A 118 13.70 10.74 0.50
N GLY A 119 12.42 11.12 0.56
CA GLY A 119 11.93 12.16 1.46
C GLY A 119 12.02 13.57 0.87
N PRO A 120 11.80 14.61 1.69
CA PRO A 120 11.83 15.99 1.24
C PRO A 120 13.23 16.36 0.73
N SER A 121 13.28 17.19 -0.30
CA SER A 121 14.55 17.76 -0.72
C SER A 121 15.09 18.71 0.36
N THR A 122 16.41 18.73 0.53
CA THR A 122 17.10 19.61 1.49
C THR A 122 17.90 20.69 0.78
N THR A 123 18.28 20.47 -0.48
CA THR A 123 19.03 21.44 -1.30
C THR A 123 18.69 21.32 -2.78
N ASP A 124 19.01 22.35 -3.55
CA ASP A 124 19.01 22.27 -5.02
C ASP A 124 20.43 21.99 -5.51
N VAL A 125 20.56 21.08 -6.46
CA VAL A 125 21.84 20.80 -7.14
C VAL A 125 21.73 21.07 -8.63
N SER A 126 22.85 21.45 -9.26
CA SER A 126 22.96 21.46 -10.71
C SER A 126 23.21 20.03 -11.18
N TRP A 127 22.32 19.49 -12.01
CA TRP A 127 22.42 18.12 -12.50
C TRP A 127 22.02 18.02 -13.97
N ALA A 128 22.78 17.24 -14.74
CA ALA A 128 22.49 16.91 -16.12
C ALA A 128 22.34 15.38 -16.25
N PRO A 129 21.30 14.88 -16.96
CA PRO A 129 21.29 13.48 -17.37
C PRO A 129 22.42 13.23 -18.38
N PRO A 130 22.89 11.98 -18.55
CA PRO A 130 23.86 11.65 -19.58
C PRO A 130 23.40 12.15 -20.96
N GLY A 131 24.19 13.03 -21.60
CA GLY A 131 23.88 13.64 -22.90
C GLY A 131 22.85 14.78 -22.88
N GLY A 132 22.38 15.21 -21.70
CA GLY A 132 21.44 16.32 -21.57
C GLY A 132 22.06 17.60 -21.00
N ALA A 133 21.27 18.68 -21.00
CA ALA A 133 21.68 19.97 -20.44
C ALA A 133 21.56 20.00 -18.90
N PRO A 134 22.46 20.74 -18.20
CA PRO A 134 22.36 20.93 -16.76
C PRO A 134 21.12 21.73 -16.36
N ARG A 135 20.46 21.30 -15.29
CA ARG A 135 19.31 21.98 -14.69
C ARG A 135 19.39 21.93 -13.17
N ARG A 136 18.77 22.91 -12.52
CA ARG A 136 18.57 22.92 -11.06
C ARG A 136 17.48 21.92 -10.71
N VAL A 137 17.79 20.98 -9.82
CA VAL A 137 16.84 19.96 -9.31
C VAL A 137 16.91 19.89 -7.79
N ALA A 138 15.77 19.76 -7.14
CA ALA A 138 15.66 19.67 -5.69
C ALA A 138 15.87 18.23 -5.22
N VAL A 139 16.84 17.97 -4.34
CA VAL A 139 17.30 16.61 -4.00
C VAL A 139 17.38 16.39 -2.50
N CYS A 140 17.24 15.13 -2.05
CA CYS A 140 17.44 14.78 -0.65
C CYS A 140 18.92 14.96 -0.25
N ALA A 141 19.19 15.01 1.06
CA ALA A 141 20.56 15.17 1.56
C ALA A 141 21.52 14.09 1.04
N ALA A 142 21.05 12.85 0.91
CA ALA A 142 21.88 11.75 0.44
C ALA A 142 22.22 11.86 -1.06
N ASP A 143 21.27 12.24 -1.92
CA ASP A 143 21.55 12.48 -3.34
C ASP A 143 22.39 13.74 -3.56
N ALA A 144 22.23 14.77 -2.71
CA ALA A 144 23.07 15.96 -2.75
C ALA A 144 24.55 15.63 -2.54
N VAL A 145 24.86 14.80 -1.53
CA VAL A 145 26.23 14.33 -1.26
C VAL A 145 26.78 13.55 -2.44
N ARG A 146 26.03 12.57 -2.95
CA ARG A 146 26.45 11.73 -4.08
C ARG A 146 26.78 12.57 -5.31
N ILE A 147 25.89 13.49 -5.68
CA ILE A 147 26.11 14.38 -6.82
C ILE A 147 27.31 15.29 -6.60
N GLY A 148 27.48 15.83 -5.38
CA GLY A 148 28.64 16.64 -5.01
C GLY A 148 29.96 15.88 -5.12
N GLU A 149 29.94 14.57 -4.86
CA GLU A 149 31.09 13.66 -4.98
C GLU A 149 31.26 13.09 -6.40
N GLY A 150 30.42 13.49 -7.36
CA GLY A 150 30.45 12.97 -8.73
C GLY A 150 29.87 11.55 -8.89
N GLU A 151 29.21 11.03 -7.85
CA GLU A 151 28.49 9.76 -7.90
C GLU A 151 27.08 9.91 -8.50
N ALA A 152 26.57 8.82 -9.06
CA ALA A 152 25.18 8.75 -9.51
C ALA A 152 24.20 8.84 -8.32
N PRO A 153 23.01 9.45 -8.52
CA PRO A 153 21.93 9.44 -7.53
C PRO A 153 21.57 8.01 -7.08
N ILE A 154 20.95 7.89 -5.91
CA ILE A 154 20.49 6.61 -5.36
C ILE A 154 19.52 5.96 -6.36
N ALA A 155 19.86 4.76 -6.82
CA ALA A 155 19.15 4.09 -7.90
C ALA A 155 17.90 3.36 -7.41
N THR A 156 16.72 3.85 -7.79
CA THR A 156 15.44 3.28 -7.38
C THR A 156 14.38 3.34 -8.50
N GLY A 157 14.46 2.41 -9.45
CA GLY A 157 13.28 1.84 -10.14
C GLY A 157 12.41 2.68 -11.08
N ARG A 158 12.71 3.95 -11.38
CA ARG A 158 12.19 4.66 -12.56
C ARG A 158 13.25 5.59 -13.15
N THR A 159 14.18 5.02 -13.91
CA THR A 159 14.95 5.80 -14.88
C THR A 159 14.16 5.88 -16.18
N ARG A 160 13.98 7.09 -16.76
CA ARG A 160 13.80 7.18 -18.21
C ARG A 160 15.14 6.76 -18.82
N ASP A 161 15.11 5.74 -19.68
CA ASP A 161 16.31 5.05 -20.19
C ASP A 161 17.24 6.00 -20.97
N PRO A 162 18.57 5.80 -20.85
CA PRO A 162 19.36 5.53 -22.06
C PRO A 162 20.29 4.30 -22.00
N VAL A 163 20.59 3.79 -23.20
CA VAL A 163 21.37 2.59 -23.62
C VAL A 163 22.89 2.71 -23.31
N PRO A 164 23.65 1.59 -23.15
CA PRO A 164 24.84 1.55 -22.30
C PRO A 164 26.20 1.54 -23.03
N ALA A 165 27.29 1.86 -22.31
CA ALA A 165 28.62 1.27 -22.56
C ALA A 165 29.58 1.28 -21.33
N VAL A 166 29.98 0.05 -20.96
CA VAL A 166 31.31 -0.48 -20.56
C VAL A 166 32.05 0.02 -19.27
N ARG A 167 32.55 -0.97 -18.49
CA ARG A 167 33.35 -0.89 -17.23
C ARG A 167 34.87 -1.04 -17.48
N PRO A 168 35.76 -0.70 -16.53
CA PRO A 168 36.32 -1.70 -15.57
C PRO A 168 36.60 -1.16 -14.13
N ALA A 169 36.38 -1.93 -13.03
CA ALA A 169 37.32 -2.72 -12.18
C ALA A 169 38.06 -1.86 -11.10
N ALA A 170 38.35 -2.21 -9.83
CA ALA A 170 38.22 -3.37 -8.91
C ALA A 170 38.56 -2.94 -7.44
N GLY A 171 38.41 -3.85 -6.45
CA GLY A 171 38.93 -3.77 -5.05
C GLY A 171 37.84 -3.51 -3.99
N GLY A 172 37.54 -4.30 -2.93
CA GLY A 172 38.34 -4.99 -1.90
C GLY A 172 38.44 -4.06 -0.66
N ALA A 173 38.08 -4.34 0.61
CA ALA A 173 38.02 -5.56 1.41
C ALA A 173 37.21 -5.39 2.74
N ARG A 174 36.78 -6.55 3.29
CA ARG A 174 36.62 -7.04 4.70
C ARG A 174 36.87 -6.05 5.86
N GLY A 175 36.01 -5.91 6.88
CA GLY A 175 35.70 -6.83 8.01
C GLY A 175 35.70 -5.99 9.31
N VAL A 176 34.87 -6.19 10.35
CA VAL A 176 35.11 -7.03 11.55
C VAL A 176 33.89 -6.88 12.51
N ARG A 177 33.64 -7.91 13.32
CA ARG A 177 32.53 -8.12 14.28
C ARG A 177 32.81 -7.53 15.67
N ALA A 178 31.75 -7.30 16.47
CA ALA A 178 31.77 -7.49 17.93
C ALA A 178 30.34 -7.72 18.49
N ALA A 179 30.23 -8.53 19.56
CA ALA A 179 29.01 -9.04 20.20
C ALA A 179 28.66 -8.26 21.50
N VAL A 180 27.38 -7.95 21.77
CA VAL A 180 26.41 -8.55 22.75
C VAL A 180 26.90 -8.54 24.22
N PRO A 181 26.15 -7.98 25.19
CA PRO A 181 25.18 -8.81 25.95
C PRO A 181 23.83 -8.17 26.30
N ARG A 182 22.90 -9.07 26.61
CA ARG A 182 21.54 -8.89 27.12
C ARG A 182 21.58 -8.61 28.63
N ASP A 183 20.55 -7.94 29.15
CA ASP A 183 19.87 -8.38 30.37
C ASP A 183 18.42 -7.86 30.40
N VAL A 184 17.49 -8.79 30.61
CA VAL A 184 16.06 -8.56 30.79
C VAL A 184 15.70 -9.19 32.13
N ARG A 185 15.13 -8.40 33.04
CA ARG A 185 14.32 -8.91 34.14
C ARG A 185 12.99 -8.18 34.16
N ALA A 186 11.94 -8.98 34.03
CA ALA A 186 10.56 -8.64 34.34
C ALA A 186 10.33 -8.69 35.86
N VAL A 187 9.25 -8.05 36.35
CA VAL A 187 8.06 -8.72 36.91
C VAL A 187 7.24 -7.73 37.78
N ASP A 188 6.03 -7.47 37.26
CA ASP A 188 4.68 -7.38 37.88
C ASP A 188 4.31 -6.46 39.06
N ARG A 189 3.24 -5.68 38.83
CA ARG A 189 1.88 -5.79 39.44
C ARG A 189 0.98 -4.72 38.79
N VAL A 190 0.06 -5.04 37.86
CA VAL A 190 -1.30 -5.62 37.99
C VAL A 190 -2.27 -4.75 38.80
N ASP A 191 -3.05 -3.95 38.07
CA ASP A 191 -4.33 -3.36 38.49
C ASP A 191 -5.52 -4.23 38.03
N PRO A 192 -6.71 -4.12 38.67
CA PRO A 192 -7.79 -5.10 38.55
C PRO A 192 -8.65 -4.94 37.28
N ARG A 193 -9.07 -6.10 36.76
CA ARG A 193 -9.96 -6.29 35.61
C ARG A 193 -11.38 -5.77 35.83
N PRO A 194 -12.01 -5.22 34.78
CA PRO A 194 -13.43 -5.39 34.52
C PRO A 194 -13.70 -6.62 33.63
N VAL A 195 -14.87 -7.21 33.82
CA VAL A 195 -15.36 -8.51 33.33
C VAL A 195 -15.45 -8.57 31.79
N PRO A 196 -15.06 -9.68 31.13
CA PRO A 196 -15.05 -9.76 29.66
C PRO A 196 -16.45 -10.01 29.08
N GLY A 197 -16.75 -9.32 27.98
CA GLY A 197 -17.77 -9.74 27.02
C GLY A 197 -17.43 -11.10 26.38
N PRO A 198 -18.35 -11.69 25.60
CA PRO A 198 -18.16 -13.02 25.01
C PRO A 198 -16.84 -13.10 24.23
N PRO A 199 -16.09 -14.21 24.34
CA PRO A 199 -14.73 -14.27 23.83
C PRO A 199 -14.70 -14.17 22.30
N PRO A 200 -13.85 -13.31 21.71
CA PRO A 200 -13.56 -13.40 20.28
C PRO A 200 -12.92 -14.75 19.99
N ALA A 201 -13.26 -15.32 18.83
CA ALA A 201 -12.75 -16.60 18.36
C ALA A 201 -11.23 -16.71 18.62
N SER A 202 -10.86 -17.77 19.33
CA SER A 202 -9.53 -18.00 19.88
C SER A 202 -8.43 -17.99 18.80
N GLY A 203 -7.56 -16.99 18.89
CA GLY A 203 -6.12 -17.05 18.59
C GLY A 203 -5.68 -17.63 17.25
N ARG A 204 -5.47 -16.75 16.25
CA ARG A 204 -4.32 -16.79 15.33
C ARG A 204 -4.25 -15.53 14.46
N GLY A 205 -3.41 -14.59 14.92
CA GLY A 205 -2.92 -13.44 14.14
C GLY A 205 -3.68 -12.13 14.37
N ALA A 206 -3.44 -11.45 15.50
CA ALA A 206 -3.92 -10.07 15.74
C ALA A 206 -3.49 -9.05 14.65
N ASN A 207 -2.58 -9.44 13.75
CA ASN A 207 -2.06 -8.63 12.65
C ASN A 207 -2.41 -9.20 11.25
N TRP A 208 -3.32 -10.18 11.15
CA TRP A 208 -3.77 -10.69 9.86
C TRP A 208 -4.68 -9.65 9.19
N ARG A 209 -4.43 -9.35 7.90
CA ARG A 209 -5.19 -8.37 7.12
C ARG A 209 -5.75 -9.04 5.86
N PRO A 210 -7.07 -8.92 5.58
CA PRO A 210 -7.70 -9.41 4.34
C PRO A 210 -6.89 -9.06 3.12
N TYR A 211 -6.77 -9.97 2.16
CA TYR A 211 -6.05 -9.79 0.88
C TYR A 211 -4.57 -9.44 0.94
N ARG A 212 -4.02 -9.05 2.10
CA ARG A 212 -2.59 -8.86 2.30
C ARG A 212 -1.90 -10.18 2.50
N ASN A 213 -2.49 -11.09 3.26
CA ASN A 213 -1.99 -12.44 3.45
C ASN A 213 -3.13 -13.42 3.25
N TRP A 214 -2.83 -14.66 2.84
CA TRP A 214 -3.87 -15.69 2.80
C TRP A 214 -4.49 -15.89 4.19
N PRO A 215 -5.80 -16.20 4.28
CA PRO A 215 -6.48 -16.43 5.54
C PRO A 215 -5.79 -17.46 6.44
N PRO A 216 -5.89 -17.32 7.77
CA PRO A 216 -5.61 -18.43 8.67
C PRO A 216 -6.48 -19.63 8.27
N GLY A 217 -5.92 -20.84 8.27
CA GLY A 217 -6.67 -22.04 7.88
C GLY A 217 -6.71 -22.36 6.38
N ASN A 218 -6.20 -21.49 5.49
CA ASN A 218 -6.01 -21.87 4.09
C ASN A 218 -5.16 -23.16 4.01
N LEU A 219 -5.59 -24.13 3.20
CA LEU A 219 -4.87 -25.38 2.98
C LEU A 219 -3.79 -25.22 1.88
N PRO A 220 -2.75 -26.07 1.84
CA PRO A 220 -1.68 -25.98 0.84
C PRO A 220 -2.15 -25.97 -0.63
N GLY A 221 -3.27 -26.62 -0.95
CA GLY A 221 -3.84 -26.61 -2.31
C GLY A 221 -4.66 -25.36 -2.67
N GLN A 222 -5.07 -24.57 -1.67
CA GLN A 222 -5.89 -23.36 -1.87
C GLN A 222 -5.03 -22.10 -2.06
N ARG A 223 -3.70 -22.23 -2.00
CA ARG A 223 -2.75 -21.13 -2.17
C ARG A 223 -1.56 -21.59 -2.98
N ALA A 224 -0.89 -20.65 -3.61
CA ALA A 224 0.38 -20.88 -4.26
C ALA A 224 1.24 -19.62 -4.21
N GLU A 225 2.55 -19.84 -4.19
CA GLU A 225 3.54 -18.82 -4.43
C GLU A 225 4.56 -19.34 -5.45
N GLY A 226 5.17 -18.42 -6.18
CA GLY A 226 6.12 -18.77 -7.20
C GLY A 226 6.81 -17.56 -7.80
N ALA A 227 7.53 -17.82 -8.87
CA ALA A 227 8.24 -16.81 -9.62
C ALA A 227 8.20 -17.17 -11.10
N ARG A 228 8.35 -16.14 -11.95
CA ARG A 228 8.25 -16.28 -13.40
C ARG A 228 6.89 -16.83 -13.84
N ASP A 229 6.78 -17.06 -15.14
CA ASP A 229 5.58 -17.56 -15.78
C ASP A 229 5.23 -18.95 -15.25
N ARG A 230 3.94 -19.14 -14.93
CA ARG A 230 3.46 -20.41 -14.41
C ARG A 230 1.95 -20.55 -14.58
N ILE A 231 1.52 -21.80 -14.73
CA ILE A 231 0.12 -22.19 -14.60
C ILE A 231 -0.04 -22.93 -13.27
N VAL A 232 -1.05 -22.55 -12.51
CA VAL A 232 -1.35 -23.09 -11.18
C VAL A 232 -2.80 -23.53 -11.14
N ASP A 233 -3.05 -24.72 -10.60
CA ASP A 233 -4.39 -25.18 -10.27
C ASP A 233 -4.60 -25.04 -8.76
N LEU A 234 -5.45 -24.10 -8.34
CA LEU A 234 -5.83 -23.91 -6.95
C LEU A 234 -7.07 -24.75 -6.66
N ILE A 235 -7.05 -25.54 -5.59
CA ILE A 235 -8.17 -26.39 -5.17
C ILE A 235 -9.22 -25.53 -4.50
N ARG A 236 -10.47 -25.59 -4.98
CA ARG A 236 -11.60 -24.93 -4.31
C ARG A 236 -11.88 -25.64 -2.98
N PRO A 237 -12.15 -24.90 -1.89
CA PRO A 237 -12.63 -25.51 -0.65
C PRO A 237 -13.93 -26.29 -0.85
N ASP A 238 -14.86 -25.72 -1.63
CA ASP A 238 -16.13 -26.30 -2.02
C ASP A 238 -16.46 -25.82 -3.45
N ALA A 239 -16.72 -26.75 -4.37
CA ALA A 239 -16.99 -26.44 -5.77
C ALA A 239 -18.40 -25.84 -6.00
N SER A 240 -19.31 -26.01 -5.03
CA SER A 240 -20.68 -25.49 -5.05
C SER A 240 -20.80 -24.08 -4.49
N ARG A 241 -19.75 -23.56 -3.84
CA ARG A 241 -19.72 -22.22 -3.25
C ARG A 241 -18.86 -21.25 -4.05
N PRO A 242 -19.20 -19.95 -4.05
CA PRO A 242 -18.29 -18.94 -4.56
C PRO A 242 -17.02 -18.84 -3.71
N VAL A 243 -15.96 -18.34 -4.33
CA VAL A 243 -14.69 -18.03 -3.67
C VAL A 243 -14.16 -16.71 -4.18
N ILE A 244 -13.29 -16.07 -3.42
CA ILE A 244 -12.56 -14.89 -3.88
C ILE A 244 -11.18 -15.33 -4.31
N LEU A 245 -10.81 -15.07 -5.57
CA LEU A 245 -9.44 -15.22 -6.02
C LEU A 245 -8.67 -13.94 -5.76
N VAL A 246 -7.59 -14.08 -5.00
CA VAL A 246 -6.62 -13.01 -4.77
C VAL A 246 -5.33 -13.37 -5.48
N VAL A 247 -4.82 -12.45 -6.29
CA VAL A 247 -3.49 -12.58 -6.92
C VAL A 247 -2.68 -11.32 -6.65
N ARG A 248 -1.42 -11.51 -6.26
CA ARG A 248 -0.45 -10.43 -6.04
C ARG A 248 0.85 -10.74 -6.76
N LEU A 249 1.33 -9.78 -7.52
CA LEU A 249 2.59 -9.81 -8.25
C LEU A 249 3.58 -8.84 -7.61
N SER A 250 4.87 -9.19 -7.59
CA SER A 250 5.92 -8.25 -7.16
C SER A 250 6.34 -7.28 -8.27
N ALA A 251 5.95 -7.56 -9.51
CA ALA A 251 6.27 -6.77 -10.70
C ALA A 251 5.10 -6.83 -11.68
N SER A 252 5.03 -5.88 -12.60
CA SER A 252 4.04 -5.92 -13.69
C SER A 252 4.03 -7.26 -14.41
N GLY A 253 2.85 -7.67 -14.84
CA GLY A 253 2.63 -8.94 -15.52
C GLY A 253 1.17 -9.12 -15.89
N ALA A 254 0.88 -10.21 -16.59
CA ALA A 254 -0.46 -10.63 -16.92
C ALA A 254 -0.90 -11.78 -16.02
N VAL A 255 -2.21 -11.79 -15.72
CA VAL A 255 -2.87 -12.88 -15.02
C VAL A 255 -4.17 -13.13 -15.74
N HIS A 256 -4.44 -14.38 -16.09
CA HIS A 256 -5.69 -14.75 -16.74
C HIS A 256 -6.18 -16.10 -16.24
N LEU A 257 -7.50 -16.30 -16.33
CA LEU A 257 -8.15 -17.59 -16.09
C LEU A 257 -8.32 -18.27 -17.45
N PRO A 258 -7.56 -19.34 -17.76
CA PRO A 258 -7.69 -20.03 -19.05
C PRO A 258 -9.09 -20.62 -19.22
N SER A 259 -9.61 -20.59 -20.45
CA SER A 259 -10.86 -21.28 -20.77
C SER A 259 -10.69 -22.79 -20.63
N ARG A 260 -11.68 -23.47 -20.02
CA ARG A 260 -11.69 -24.93 -19.87
C ARG A 260 -11.77 -25.70 -21.20
N GLY A 261 -12.12 -25.03 -22.31
CA GLY A 261 -12.47 -25.66 -23.59
C GLY A 261 -11.49 -25.45 -24.75
N GLY A 262 -10.24 -25.06 -24.50
CA GLY A 262 -9.18 -25.07 -25.53
C GLY A 262 -9.28 -24.06 -26.68
N ARG A 263 -10.35 -23.25 -26.77
CA ARG A 263 -10.36 -22.07 -27.66
C ARG A 263 -9.59 -20.94 -26.98
N SER A 264 -8.62 -20.38 -27.70
CA SER A 264 -7.86 -19.19 -27.30
C SER A 264 -8.81 -18.10 -26.79
N GLY A 265 -8.64 -17.72 -25.52
CA GLY A 265 -9.51 -16.73 -24.87
C GLY A 265 -9.71 -17.06 -23.38
N GLY A 266 -8.70 -16.80 -22.57
CA GLY A 266 -8.86 -16.77 -21.11
C GLY A 266 -9.49 -15.45 -20.66
N ARG A 267 -10.14 -15.43 -19.49
CA ARG A 267 -10.62 -14.17 -18.86
C ARG A 267 -9.40 -13.43 -18.29
N PRO A 268 -9.00 -12.28 -18.85
CA PRO A 268 -7.88 -11.51 -18.30
C PRO A 268 -8.30 -10.89 -16.97
N LEU A 269 -7.47 -11.07 -15.95
CA LEU A 269 -7.61 -10.42 -14.64
C LEU A 269 -6.61 -9.27 -14.48
N LEU A 270 -5.39 -9.46 -14.97
CA LEU A 270 -4.35 -8.44 -15.11
C LEU A 270 -3.79 -8.49 -16.54
N LYS A 271 -3.51 -7.33 -17.13
CA LYS A 271 -3.03 -7.22 -18.52
C LYS A 271 -1.53 -6.99 -18.57
N GLN A 272 -0.87 -7.61 -19.54
CA GLN A 272 0.56 -7.42 -19.80
C GLN A 272 0.86 -5.92 -20.06
N GLY A 273 1.95 -5.41 -19.49
CA GLY A 273 2.32 -4.00 -19.56
C GLY A 273 1.46 -3.06 -18.70
N GLY A 274 0.45 -3.59 -17.99
CA GLY A 274 -0.33 -2.84 -17.02
C GLY A 274 0.46 -2.48 -15.75
N SER A 275 0.01 -1.43 -15.07
CA SER A 275 0.57 -0.99 -13.78
C SER A 275 0.02 -1.79 -12.58
N LEU A 276 -1.12 -2.48 -12.74
CA LEU A 276 -1.74 -3.23 -11.68
C LEU A 276 -0.92 -4.47 -11.30
N ARG A 277 -0.72 -4.64 -10.00
CA ARG A 277 0.02 -5.78 -9.42
C ARG A 277 -0.86 -6.65 -8.53
N ARG A 278 -2.10 -6.26 -8.29
CA ARG A 278 -3.08 -7.00 -7.49
C ARG A 278 -4.41 -7.05 -8.23
N THR A 279 -5.11 -8.16 -8.07
CA THR A 279 -6.52 -8.29 -8.42
C THR A 279 -7.21 -9.15 -7.37
N VAL A 280 -8.41 -8.73 -6.96
CA VAL A 280 -9.29 -9.45 -6.03
C VAL A 280 -10.63 -9.58 -6.72
N VAL A 281 -10.98 -10.79 -7.13
CA VAL A 281 -12.18 -11.05 -7.96
C VAL A 281 -13.03 -12.16 -7.38
N PRO A 282 -14.36 -12.03 -7.43
CA PRO A 282 -15.26 -13.11 -7.09
C PRO A 282 -15.25 -14.15 -8.21
N LEU A 283 -15.25 -15.42 -7.83
CA LEU A 283 -15.40 -16.55 -8.71
C LEU A 283 -16.66 -17.31 -8.31
N PRO A 284 -17.74 -17.21 -9.11
CA PRO A 284 -18.94 -17.99 -8.91
C PRO A 284 -18.65 -19.50 -8.86
N PRO A 285 -19.55 -20.31 -8.28
CA PRO A 285 -19.47 -21.76 -8.41
C PRO A 285 -19.58 -22.15 -9.89
N ASP A 286 -18.68 -23.01 -10.31
CA ASP A 286 -18.61 -23.54 -11.69
C ASP A 286 -18.66 -25.08 -11.71
N GLY A 287 -18.96 -25.69 -10.55
CA GLY A 287 -19.00 -27.13 -10.35
C GLY A 287 -17.62 -27.81 -10.36
N ALA A 288 -16.54 -27.08 -10.61
CA ALA A 288 -15.23 -27.67 -10.74
C ALA A 288 -14.41 -27.54 -9.46
N GLY A 289 -13.73 -28.62 -9.07
CA GLY A 289 -12.93 -28.68 -7.85
C GLY A 289 -11.67 -27.80 -7.84
N SER A 290 -11.34 -27.13 -8.95
CA SER A 290 -10.15 -26.28 -9.03
C SER A 290 -10.37 -25.03 -9.88
N VAL A 291 -9.50 -24.04 -9.67
CA VAL A 291 -9.39 -22.81 -10.47
C VAL A 291 -8.00 -22.80 -11.08
N ARG A 292 -7.95 -22.84 -12.42
CA ARG A 292 -6.70 -22.70 -13.17
C ARG A 292 -6.37 -21.23 -13.36
N VAL A 293 -5.16 -20.83 -12.94
CA VAL A 293 -4.66 -19.46 -13.06
C VAL A 293 -3.34 -19.50 -13.82
N ALA A 294 -3.25 -18.72 -14.90
CA ALA A 294 -2.01 -18.51 -15.62
C ALA A 294 -1.45 -17.12 -15.26
N VAL A 295 -0.16 -17.09 -14.95
CA VAL A 295 0.59 -15.87 -14.62
C VAL A 295 1.76 -15.75 -15.57
N GLU A 296 1.94 -14.56 -16.12
CA GLU A 296 3.08 -14.16 -16.94
C GLU A 296 3.74 -12.95 -16.28
N THR A 297 4.96 -13.10 -15.77
CA THR A 297 5.66 -12.02 -15.07
C THR A 297 7.15 -12.33 -14.96
N HIS A 298 7.97 -11.29 -14.84
CA HIS A 298 9.38 -11.45 -14.48
C HIS A 298 9.63 -11.47 -12.96
N GLY A 299 8.58 -11.22 -12.16
CA GLY A 299 8.64 -11.13 -10.69
C GLY A 299 8.31 -12.43 -9.95
N THR A 300 8.17 -12.29 -8.63
CA THR A 300 7.52 -13.30 -7.77
C THR A 300 6.04 -13.01 -7.70
N TRP A 301 5.25 -14.02 -7.38
CA TRP A 301 3.81 -13.89 -7.22
C TRP A 301 3.33 -14.80 -6.11
N ARG A 302 2.15 -14.44 -5.57
CA ARG A 302 1.39 -15.27 -4.65
C ARG A 302 -0.09 -15.14 -4.98
N MET A 303 -0.83 -16.21 -4.79
CA MET A 303 -2.25 -16.28 -5.05
C MET A 303 -2.92 -17.25 -4.10
N TRP A 304 -4.20 -17.03 -3.83
CA TRP A 304 -5.00 -17.93 -3.01
C TRP A 304 -6.49 -17.75 -3.28
N LEU A 305 -7.24 -18.78 -2.92
CA LEU A 305 -8.68 -18.71 -2.80
C LEU A 305 -9.02 -18.38 -1.34
N ALA A 306 -9.79 -17.32 -1.14
CA ALA A 306 -10.37 -16.96 0.15
C ALA A 306 -11.86 -17.34 0.17
N PRO A 307 -12.42 -17.69 1.34
CA PRO A 307 -13.86 -17.79 1.54
C PRO A 307 -14.58 -16.51 1.07
N PHE A 308 -15.82 -16.67 0.64
CA PHE A 308 -16.61 -15.57 0.08
C PHE A 308 -17.32 -14.74 1.15
N ASP A 309 -17.67 -15.38 2.26
CA ASP A 309 -18.41 -14.86 3.41
C ASP A 309 -17.51 -14.49 4.59
N GLU A 310 -16.39 -15.19 4.74
CA GLU A 310 -15.38 -14.91 5.77
C GLU A 310 -14.24 -14.06 5.22
N HIS A 311 -13.53 -13.34 6.09
CA HIS A 311 -12.22 -12.76 5.76
C HIS A 311 -12.20 -11.72 4.62
N VAL A 312 -13.35 -11.20 4.20
CA VAL A 312 -13.51 -10.07 3.26
C VAL A 312 -13.18 -8.75 3.96
N ALA A 313 -12.50 -7.83 3.26
CA ALA A 313 -12.21 -6.49 3.78
C ALA A 313 -13.50 -5.68 4.06
N PRO A 314 -13.71 -5.13 5.26
CA PRO A 314 -14.88 -4.29 5.56
C PRO A 314 -14.71 -2.87 5.04
N LEU A 315 -15.82 -2.28 4.58
CA LEU A 315 -16.00 -0.86 4.41
C LEU A 315 -16.23 -0.25 5.81
N ALA A 316 -15.14 0.12 6.46
CA ALA A 316 -15.18 0.95 7.67
C ALA A 316 -15.56 2.40 7.27
N ASP A 317 -14.76 3.41 7.61
CA ASP A 317 -15.03 4.79 7.15
C ASP A 317 -14.80 4.97 5.63
N GLY A 318 -13.97 4.12 5.03
CA GLY A 318 -13.72 4.11 3.59
C GLY A 318 -12.62 3.14 3.16
N LEU A 319 -12.51 2.96 1.85
CA LEU A 319 -11.54 2.13 1.17
C LEU A 319 -10.91 2.93 0.01
N HIS A 320 -9.60 2.79 -0.14
CA HIS A 320 -8.84 3.38 -1.23
C HIS A 320 -7.93 2.31 -1.83
N ASN A 321 -8.15 1.96 -3.10
CA ASN A 321 -7.43 0.88 -3.77
C ASN A 321 -7.33 1.11 -5.28
N ARG A 322 -6.51 0.27 -5.93
CA ARG A 322 -6.38 0.21 -7.39
C ARG A 322 -6.80 -1.15 -7.91
N GLY A 323 -7.41 -1.15 -9.10
CA GLY A 323 -7.82 -2.36 -9.79
C GLY A 323 -9.12 -2.97 -9.25
N SER A 324 -9.38 -4.22 -9.61
CA SER A 324 -10.59 -4.93 -9.19
C SER A 324 -10.51 -5.38 -7.73
N TYR A 325 -11.61 -5.20 -6.98
CA TYR A 325 -11.62 -5.41 -5.53
C TYR A 325 -12.98 -5.84 -4.99
N VAL A 326 -13.00 -6.77 -4.03
CA VAL A 326 -14.22 -7.20 -3.33
C VAL A 326 -14.15 -6.75 -1.88
N PHE A 327 -15.19 -6.08 -1.39
CA PHE A 327 -15.29 -5.65 0.01
C PHE A 327 -16.68 -5.92 0.56
N ARG A 328 -16.83 -5.91 1.89
CA ARG A 328 -18.13 -6.06 2.56
C ARG A 328 -18.58 -4.74 3.17
N HIS A 329 -19.88 -4.51 3.19
CA HIS A 329 -20.52 -3.54 4.07
C HIS A 329 -21.29 -4.34 5.12
N ASP A 330 -21.01 -4.10 6.41
CA ASP A 330 -21.66 -4.81 7.52
C ASP A 330 -22.84 -4.01 8.12
N GLY A 331 -22.95 -2.72 7.77
CA GLY A 331 -23.94 -1.82 8.35
C GLY A 331 -25.31 -1.89 7.67
N GLY A 332 -26.25 -1.12 8.21
CA GLY A 332 -27.57 -0.90 7.59
C GLY A 332 -27.49 -0.02 6.32
N PRO A 333 -28.64 0.45 5.81
CA PRO A 333 -28.66 1.34 4.66
C PRO A 333 -27.77 2.57 4.88
N ALA A 334 -26.91 2.89 3.92
CA ALA A 334 -25.93 3.97 4.04
C ALA A 334 -25.73 4.66 2.69
N THR A 335 -25.28 5.92 2.71
CA THR A 335 -24.82 6.59 1.49
C THR A 335 -23.30 6.47 1.42
N VAL A 336 -22.78 6.08 0.25
CA VAL A 336 -21.36 6.07 -0.02
C VAL A 336 -21.02 7.03 -1.15
N ARG A 337 -19.87 7.69 -1.01
CA ARG A 337 -19.25 8.48 -2.06
C ARG A 337 -18.17 7.66 -2.73
N VAL A 338 -18.25 7.59 -4.05
CA VAL A 338 -17.31 6.89 -4.92
C VAL A 338 -16.56 7.92 -5.75
N ASP A 339 -15.25 7.86 -5.69
CA ASP A 339 -14.34 8.71 -6.45
C ASP A 339 -13.42 7.83 -7.30
N GLN A 340 -13.18 8.18 -8.57
CA GLN A 340 -12.11 7.60 -9.38
C GLN A 340 -11.23 8.72 -9.92
N HIS A 341 -9.91 8.54 -9.79
CA HIS A 341 -8.92 9.43 -10.37
C HIS A 341 -8.19 8.70 -11.50
N ASP A 342 -8.17 9.31 -12.69
CA ASP A 342 -7.49 8.86 -13.91
C ASP A 342 -7.99 7.53 -14.52
N GLY A 343 -8.51 7.64 -15.75
CA GLY A 343 -8.61 6.56 -16.74
C GLY A 343 -9.57 5.39 -16.45
N GLY A 344 -10.06 4.73 -17.50
CA GLY A 344 -10.77 3.44 -17.41
C GLY A 344 -12.28 3.51 -17.08
N ALA A 345 -12.97 2.42 -17.40
CA ALA A 345 -14.35 2.20 -16.96
C ALA A 345 -14.36 1.76 -15.49
N PHE A 346 -15.40 2.17 -14.77
CA PHE A 346 -15.64 1.82 -13.37
C PHE A 346 -17.04 1.24 -13.23
N TRP A 347 -17.16 0.14 -12.50
CA TRP A 347 -18.44 -0.38 -12.00
C TRP A 347 -18.32 -0.73 -10.52
N LEU A 348 -19.35 -0.39 -9.75
CA LEU A 348 -19.57 -0.89 -8.40
C LEU A 348 -20.86 -1.70 -8.40
N ASP A 349 -20.75 -2.98 -8.08
CA ASP A 349 -21.87 -3.92 -8.09
C ASP A 349 -22.09 -4.55 -6.71
N GLU A 350 -23.35 -4.75 -6.33
CA GLU A 350 -23.70 -5.67 -5.24
C GLU A 350 -23.55 -7.11 -5.75
N LEU A 351 -22.84 -7.94 -4.98
CA LEU A 351 -22.69 -9.36 -5.27
C LEU A 351 -23.83 -10.15 -4.66
N SER A 352 -24.36 -11.11 -5.42
CA SER A 352 -25.28 -12.12 -4.90
C SER A 352 -24.56 -13.12 -3.98
N GLU A 353 -25.32 -13.96 -3.27
CA GLU A 353 -24.78 -15.08 -2.48
C GLU A 353 -23.96 -16.07 -3.32
N ALA A 354 -24.18 -16.12 -4.64
CA ALA A 354 -23.41 -16.93 -5.57
C ALA A 354 -22.16 -16.21 -6.13
N GLY A 355 -21.86 -15.00 -5.65
CA GLY A 355 -20.73 -14.19 -6.09
C GLY A 355 -20.85 -13.65 -7.52
N ILE A 356 -22.07 -13.50 -8.01
CA ILE A 356 -22.35 -12.93 -9.33
C ILE A 356 -22.70 -11.44 -9.15
N PRO A 357 -22.13 -10.52 -9.95
CA PRO A 357 -22.56 -9.12 -9.98
C PRO A 357 -24.06 -9.02 -10.27
N GLY A 358 -24.80 -8.46 -9.31
CA GLY A 358 -26.24 -8.25 -9.38
C GLY A 358 -26.57 -6.81 -9.73
N ARG A 359 -27.02 -6.04 -8.73
CA ARG A 359 -27.39 -4.63 -8.92
C ARG A 359 -26.15 -3.77 -9.10
N ARG A 360 -26.11 -3.00 -10.21
CA ARG A 360 -25.10 -1.97 -10.42
C ARG A 360 -25.47 -0.71 -9.65
N LEU A 361 -24.61 -0.33 -8.70
CA LEU A 361 -24.79 0.87 -7.88
C LEU A 361 -24.18 2.12 -8.52
N VAL A 362 -23.03 1.97 -9.17
CA VAL A 362 -22.31 3.08 -9.84
C VAL A 362 -21.75 2.61 -11.17
N THR A 363 -21.81 3.48 -12.17
CA THR A 363 -21.12 3.30 -13.45
C THR A 363 -20.41 4.60 -13.81
N GLY A 364 -19.11 4.53 -14.05
CA GLY A 364 -18.30 5.71 -14.33
C GLY A 364 -17.27 5.46 -15.43
N LYS A 365 -16.73 6.53 -15.98
CA LYS A 365 -15.63 6.48 -16.95
C LYS A 365 -14.70 7.68 -16.75
N GLY A 366 -13.39 7.41 -16.73
CA GLY A 366 -12.40 8.46 -16.47
C GLY A 366 -12.47 8.95 -15.03
N SER A 367 -12.22 10.24 -14.82
CA SER A 367 -12.29 10.84 -13.49
C SER A 367 -13.73 11.26 -13.18
N PHE A 368 -14.26 10.81 -12.04
CA PHE A 368 -15.60 11.16 -11.61
C PHE A 368 -15.74 11.04 -10.09
N THR A 369 -16.79 11.67 -9.58
CA THR A 369 -17.28 11.53 -8.21
C THR A 369 -18.78 11.34 -8.26
N GLU A 370 -19.29 10.32 -7.58
CA GLU A 370 -20.71 9.98 -7.52
C GLU A 370 -21.07 9.49 -6.13
N GLU A 371 -22.31 9.72 -5.70
CA GLU A 371 -22.83 9.16 -4.45
C GLU A 371 -23.89 8.12 -4.77
N CYS A 372 -23.86 6.99 -4.07
CA CYS A 372 -24.85 5.95 -4.21
C CYS A 372 -25.30 5.42 -2.85
N ARG A 373 -26.46 4.75 -2.83
CA ARG A 373 -27.05 4.20 -1.62
C ARG A 373 -26.77 2.70 -1.54
N LEU A 374 -26.16 2.28 -0.44
CA LEU A 374 -26.09 0.88 -0.02
C LEU A 374 -27.42 0.50 0.64
N HIS A 375 -27.97 -0.65 0.27
CA HIS A 375 -29.29 -1.08 0.74
C HIS A 375 -29.27 -1.79 2.10
N GLY A 376 -28.10 -2.26 2.53
CA GLY A 376 -27.93 -3.02 3.77
C GLY A 376 -26.62 -3.82 3.71
N PRO A 377 -26.43 -4.77 4.64
CA PRO A 377 -25.21 -5.55 4.67
C PRO A 377 -25.08 -6.40 3.41
N GLY A 378 -23.87 -6.51 2.88
CA GLY A 378 -23.64 -7.23 1.64
C GLY A 378 -22.21 -7.12 1.13
N LEU A 379 -21.93 -7.89 0.09
CA LEU A 379 -20.64 -7.87 -0.60
C LEU A 379 -20.73 -7.00 -1.84
N LEU A 380 -19.68 -6.25 -2.09
CA LEU A 380 -19.57 -5.33 -3.21
C LEU A 380 -18.34 -5.64 -4.03
N HIS A 381 -18.45 -5.47 -5.34
CA HIS A 381 -17.36 -5.67 -6.28
C HIS A 381 -17.10 -4.39 -7.06
N VAL A 382 -15.88 -3.87 -6.92
CA VAL A 382 -15.34 -2.87 -7.82
C VAL A 382 -14.70 -3.53 -9.02
N HIS A 383 -15.14 -3.11 -10.19
CA HIS A 383 -14.47 -3.36 -11.46
C HIS A 383 -13.87 -2.07 -11.98
N SER A 384 -12.55 -1.94 -11.82
CA SER A 384 -11.80 -0.84 -12.40
C SER A 384 -10.38 -1.31 -12.72
N ALA A 385 -9.71 -0.62 -13.64
CA ALA A 385 -8.28 -0.77 -13.89
C ALA A 385 -7.45 0.35 -13.23
N SER A 386 -8.11 1.24 -12.49
CA SER A 386 -7.57 2.52 -12.03
C SER A 386 -7.66 2.66 -10.52
N GLU A 387 -7.26 3.83 -10.02
CA GLU A 387 -7.33 4.20 -8.62
C GLU A 387 -8.70 4.76 -8.27
N TRP A 388 -9.29 4.23 -7.21
CA TRP A 388 -10.63 4.59 -6.79
C TRP A 388 -10.74 4.60 -5.27
N ARG A 389 -11.70 5.38 -4.78
CA ARG A 389 -12.01 5.54 -3.37
C ARG A 389 -13.50 5.35 -3.16
N VAL A 390 -13.88 4.63 -2.12
CA VAL A 390 -15.27 4.49 -1.65
C VAL A 390 -15.30 4.89 -0.18
N ARG A 391 -16.16 5.82 0.22
CA ARG A 391 -16.25 6.31 1.61
C ARG A 391 -17.70 6.37 2.05
N LEU A 392 -17.96 6.09 3.33
CA LEU A 392 -19.26 6.38 3.92
C LEU A 392 -19.43 7.90 4.02
N VAL A 393 -20.58 8.40 3.57
CA VAL A 393 -20.98 9.79 3.81
C VAL A 393 -21.58 9.82 5.21
N ARG A 394 -20.94 10.56 6.13
CA ARG A 394 -21.51 10.78 7.46
C ARG A 394 -22.67 11.77 7.32
N SER A 395 -23.82 11.42 7.88
CA SER A 395 -24.89 12.39 8.10
C SER A 395 -24.45 13.28 9.25
N ASP A 396 -24.30 14.58 8.97
CA ASP A 396 -23.98 15.60 9.98
C ASP A 396 -25.07 15.71 11.06
#